data_AF-A0A1G2QDY8-F1
#
_entry.id   AF-A0A1G2QDY8-F1
#
_cell.length_a   1.000
_cell.length_b   1.000
_cell.length_c   1.000
_cell.angle_alpha   90.00
_cell.angle_beta   90.00
_cell.angle_gamma   90.00
#
_symmetry.space_group_name_H-M   'P 1'
#
loop_
_entity.id
_entity.type
_entity.pdbx_description
1 polymer ?
#
loop_
_entity_poly.entity_id
_entity_poly.type
_entity_poly.pdbx_seq_one_letter_code
_entity_poly.pdbx_strand_id
1 'polypeptide(L)'
;MSKYISISESPLARFLFSNTVMAPLWLAVRLYVGWAWLSAGLGKIVNPKWVGDEAGTALAGFINGALAKTAGAHPDVSGWYADFLQNMVLPYVGTWAHLVAWGEVLVGGALIIGLFTGISAFVGLFMNMNFMLAGALSINPILFALSILLVLAWRVAGYWGVDKYLLPKLGVPWRRKN
;
A
#
# COMPACT_ATOMS: atom_id res chain seq x y z
N MET A 1 -11.29 25.40 -28.37
CA MET A 1 -10.94 23.99 -28.08
C MET A 1 -9.44 23.90 -27.84
N SER A 2 -9.00 23.62 -26.61
CA SER A 2 -7.57 23.41 -26.33
C SER A 2 -7.10 22.13 -27.03
N LYS A 3 -6.09 22.24 -27.89
CA LYS A 3 -5.49 21.11 -28.60
C LYS A 3 -4.46 20.48 -27.66
N TYR A 4 -4.88 19.51 -26.85
CA TYR A 4 -3.96 18.80 -25.96
C TYR A 4 -2.90 18.06 -26.77
N ILE A 5 -1.64 18.16 -26.34
CA ILE A 5 -0.52 17.40 -26.92
C ILE A 5 -0.53 16.01 -26.27
N SER A 6 -0.71 14.96 -27.07
CA SER A 6 -0.57 13.57 -26.62
C SER A 6 0.86 13.10 -26.85
N ILE A 7 1.53 12.70 -25.78
CA ILE A 7 2.87 12.10 -25.84
C ILE A 7 2.70 10.58 -25.72
N SER A 8 3.21 9.83 -26.70
CA SER A 8 3.13 8.37 -26.70
C SER A 8 4.01 7.74 -25.62
N GLU A 9 3.57 6.64 -25.02
CA GLU A 9 4.40 5.86 -24.09
C GLU A 9 5.68 5.34 -24.78
N SER A 10 6.80 5.39 -24.05
CA SER A 10 8.07 4.85 -24.52
C SER A 10 7.99 3.31 -24.71
N PRO A 11 8.78 2.72 -25.62
CA PRO A 11 8.77 1.27 -25.84
C PRO A 11 9.06 0.47 -24.57
N LEU A 12 9.98 0.97 -23.73
CA LEU A 12 10.33 0.33 -22.46
C LEU A 12 9.16 0.34 -21.47
N ALA A 13 8.48 1.47 -21.30
CA ALA A 13 7.33 1.55 -20.39
C ALA A 13 6.20 0.63 -20.86
N ARG A 14 5.95 0.57 -22.17
CA ARG A 14 4.96 -0.34 -22.75
C ARG A 14 5.33 -1.81 -22.53
N PHE A 15 6.59 -2.16 -22.73
CA PHE A 15 7.09 -3.51 -22.49
C PHE A 15 6.96 -3.90 -21.01
N LEU A 16 7.37 -3.03 -20.09
CA LEU A 16 7.34 -3.32 -18.65
C LEU A 16 5.92 -3.35 -18.08
N PHE A 17 5.09 -2.35 -18.36
CA PHE A 17 3.83 -2.13 -17.64
C PHE A 17 2.57 -2.58 -18.40
N SER A 18 2.70 -2.84 -19.71
CA SER A 18 1.54 -3.10 -20.59
C SER A 18 1.68 -4.38 -21.43
N ASN A 19 2.77 -5.15 -21.30
CA ASN A 19 2.95 -6.42 -22.02
C ASN A 19 2.80 -7.63 -21.08
N THR A 20 1.93 -8.58 -21.43
CA THR A 20 1.67 -9.81 -20.66
C THR A 20 2.88 -10.73 -20.52
N VAL A 21 3.92 -10.59 -21.37
CA VAL A 21 5.19 -11.29 -21.21
C VAL A 21 5.86 -10.96 -19.87
N MET A 22 5.62 -9.77 -19.31
CA MET A 22 6.12 -9.36 -17.99
C MET A 22 5.23 -9.80 -16.83
N ALA A 23 4.12 -10.50 -17.08
CA ALA A 23 3.24 -10.98 -16.02
C ALA A 23 3.94 -11.86 -14.95
N PRO A 24 4.86 -12.78 -15.30
CA PRO A 24 5.56 -13.59 -14.29
C PRO A 24 6.43 -12.75 -13.36
N LEU A 25 7.12 -11.72 -13.88
CA LEU A 25 7.90 -10.78 -13.07
C LEU A 25 7.00 -10.06 -12.07
N TRP A 26 5.90 -9.48 -12.55
CA TRP A 26 4.97 -8.77 -11.68
C TRP A 26 4.27 -9.68 -10.69
N LEU A 27 4.00 -10.93 -11.04
CA LEU A 27 3.51 -11.93 -10.09
C LEU A 27 4.50 -12.14 -8.95
N ALA A 28 5.78 -12.34 -9.23
CA ALA A 28 6.79 -12.52 -8.19
C ALA A 28 6.86 -11.31 -7.24
N VAL A 29 6.90 -10.09 -7.80
CA VAL A 29 6.87 -8.84 -7.02
C VAL A 29 5.59 -8.74 -6.18
N ARG A 30 4.43 -9.04 -6.78
CA ARG A 30 3.12 -8.98 -6.12
C ARG A 30 3.04 -9.98 -4.97
N LEU A 31 3.52 -11.21 -5.15
CA LEU A 31 3.56 -12.22 -4.10
C LEU A 31 4.49 -11.81 -2.95
N TYR A 32 5.65 -11.23 -3.25
CA TYR A 32 6.56 -10.74 -2.21
C TYR A 32 5.94 -9.60 -1.39
N VAL A 33 5.41 -8.56 -2.05
CA VAL A 33 4.77 -7.43 -1.38
C VAL A 33 3.53 -7.88 -0.62
N GLY A 34 2.70 -8.73 -1.24
CA GLY A 34 1.51 -9.28 -0.61
C GLY A 34 1.81 -10.15 0.61
N TRP A 35 2.85 -11.00 0.53
CA TRP A 35 3.33 -11.79 1.67
C TRP A 35 3.82 -10.91 2.81
N ALA A 36 4.61 -9.87 2.53
CA ALA A 36 5.10 -8.97 3.56
C ALA A 36 3.96 -8.28 4.32
N TRP A 37 2.96 -7.78 3.61
CA TRP A 37 1.75 -7.19 4.20
C TRP A 37 0.93 -8.21 4.98
N LEU A 38 0.68 -9.39 4.40
CA LEU A 38 -0.13 -10.41 5.05
C LEU A 38 0.55 -10.93 6.31
N SER A 39 1.87 -11.18 6.27
CA SER A 39 2.65 -11.63 7.43
C SER A 39 2.62 -10.61 8.57
N ALA A 40 2.81 -9.32 8.25
CA ALA A 40 2.73 -8.24 9.24
C ALA A 40 1.30 -8.12 9.83
N GLY A 41 0.28 -8.11 8.97
CA GLY A 41 -1.11 -8.00 9.39
C GLY A 41 -1.58 -9.19 10.23
N LEU A 42 -1.22 -10.42 9.85
CA LEU A 42 -1.54 -11.62 10.62
C LEU A 42 -0.97 -11.56 12.04
N GLY A 43 0.27 -11.08 12.19
CA GLY A 43 0.88 -10.87 13.51
C GLY A 43 0.17 -9.81 14.35
N LYS A 44 -0.52 -8.85 13.73
CA LYS A 44 -1.31 -7.82 14.42
C LYS A 44 -2.69 -8.33 14.82
N ILE A 45 -3.42 -9.00 13.94
CA ILE A 45 -4.81 -9.42 14.25
C ILE A 45 -4.89 -10.51 15.32
N VAL A 46 -3.81 -11.26 15.58
CA VAL A 46 -3.75 -12.23 16.69
C VAL A 46 -3.25 -11.60 18.00
N ASN A 47 -2.86 -10.33 17.97
CA ASN A 47 -2.31 -9.63 19.13
C ASN A 47 -3.40 -8.77 19.79
N PRO A 48 -3.75 -9.02 21.06
CA PRO A 48 -4.75 -8.23 21.79
C PRO A 48 -4.47 -6.72 21.84
N LYS A 49 -3.19 -6.32 21.73
CA LYS A 49 -2.76 -4.91 21.71
C LYS A 49 -3.12 -4.16 20.43
N TRP A 50 -3.50 -4.89 19.38
CA TRP A 50 -3.92 -4.33 18.09
C TRP A 50 -5.44 -4.41 17.90
N VAL A 51 -6.07 -5.55 18.20
CA VAL A 51 -7.49 -5.78 17.90
C VAL A 51 -8.30 -6.42 19.04
N GLY A 52 -7.73 -6.56 20.24
CA GLY A 52 -8.40 -7.16 21.40
C GLY A 52 -8.79 -6.13 22.46
N ASP A 53 -8.90 -6.57 23.71
CA ASP A 53 -9.33 -5.74 24.85
C ASP A 53 -8.37 -4.57 25.12
N GLU A 54 -7.12 -4.66 24.66
CA GLU A 54 -6.08 -3.63 24.75
C GLU A 54 -5.81 -2.94 23.39
N ALA A 55 -6.78 -2.96 22.48
CA ALA A 55 -6.60 -2.44 21.12
C ALA A 55 -6.11 -0.99 21.12
N GLY A 56 -5.04 -0.76 20.36
CA GLY A 56 -4.43 0.57 20.23
C GLY A 56 -3.24 0.80 21.13
N THR A 57 -2.98 -0.04 22.14
CA THR A 57 -1.78 0.09 23.00
C THR A 57 -0.48 -0.05 22.20
N ALA A 58 -0.42 -1.01 21.27
CA ALA A 58 0.76 -1.19 20.40
C ALA A 58 0.94 0.02 19.45
N LEU A 59 -0.15 0.52 18.88
CA LEU A 59 -0.11 1.68 17.99
C LEU A 59 0.22 2.98 18.74
N ALA A 60 -0.30 3.17 19.95
CA ALA A 60 0.05 4.29 20.81
C ALA A 60 1.54 4.28 21.15
N GLY A 61 2.10 3.11 21.48
CA GLY A 61 3.55 2.94 21.68
C GLY A 61 4.36 3.30 20.43
N PHE A 62 3.92 2.86 19.25
CA PHE A 62 4.53 3.22 17.97
C PHE A 62 4.50 4.74 17.73
N ILE A 63 3.35 5.39 17.97
CA ILE A 63 3.19 6.84 17.80
C ILE A 63 4.08 7.59 18.78
N ASN A 64 4.10 7.22 20.05
CA ASN A 64 4.98 7.86 21.03
C ASN A 64 6.46 7.73 20.65
N GLY A 65 6.87 6.59 20.08
CA GLY A 65 8.19 6.42 19.48
C GLY A 65 8.44 7.35 18.30
N ALA A 66 7.44 7.59 17.45
CA ALA A 66 7.53 8.55 16.35
C ALA A 66 7.64 10.00 16.86
N LEU A 67 6.88 10.37 17.89
CA LEU A 67 6.94 11.69 18.52
C LEU A 67 8.30 11.96 19.17
N ALA A 68 8.95 10.95 19.74
CA ALA A 68 10.31 11.11 20.26
C ALA A 68 11.34 11.46 19.16
N LYS A 69 11.05 11.13 17.90
CA LYS A 69 11.91 11.41 16.74
C LYS A 69 11.66 12.76 16.08
N THR A 70 10.81 13.60 16.66
CA THR A 70 10.58 14.98 16.19
C THR A 70 11.57 15.96 16.80
N ALA A 71 12.39 15.50 17.76
CA ALA A 71 13.41 16.31 18.42
C ALA A 71 14.77 16.21 17.71
N GLY A 72 15.63 17.21 17.95
CA GLY A 72 16.99 17.27 17.40
C GLY A 72 17.16 18.20 16.20
N ALA A 73 18.40 18.33 15.72
CA ALA A 73 18.74 19.23 14.61
C ALA A 73 18.23 18.73 13.24
N HIS A 74 18.07 17.41 13.09
CA HIS A 74 17.55 16.75 11.90
C HIS A 74 16.50 15.71 12.31
N PRO A 75 15.26 16.13 12.60
CA PRO A 75 14.22 15.22 13.06
C PRO A 75 13.83 14.23 11.96
N ASP A 76 13.73 12.94 12.30
CA ASP A 76 13.28 11.90 11.36
C ASP A 76 11.78 12.02 11.04
N VAL A 77 11.01 12.60 11.96
CA VAL A 77 9.56 12.81 11.83
C VAL A 77 9.29 14.30 11.76
N SER A 78 8.66 14.72 10.67
CA SER A 78 8.27 16.12 10.47
C SER A 78 7.20 16.58 11.45
N GLY A 79 7.27 17.84 11.90
CA GLY A 79 6.34 18.39 12.90
C GLY A 79 4.86 18.32 12.50
N TRP A 80 4.53 18.64 11.24
CA TRP A 80 3.14 18.57 10.77
C TRP A 80 2.56 17.14 10.86
N TYR A 81 3.40 16.13 10.65
CA TYR A 81 2.96 14.74 10.74
C TYR A 81 2.84 14.30 12.20
N ALA A 82 3.73 14.80 13.07
CA ALA A 82 3.59 14.62 14.51
C ALA A 82 2.28 15.21 15.04
N ASP A 83 1.88 16.40 14.55
CA ASP A 83 0.61 17.04 14.90
C ASP A 83 -0.58 16.20 14.42
N PHE A 84 -0.51 15.63 13.21
CA PHE A 84 -1.51 14.67 12.73
C PHE A 84 -1.62 13.45 13.64
N LEU A 85 -0.49 12.84 14.02
CA LEU A 85 -0.48 11.68 14.91
C LEU A 85 -1.08 12.01 16.28
N GLN A 86 -0.76 13.18 16.84
CA GLN A 86 -1.26 13.60 18.15
C GLN A 86 -2.76 13.93 18.14
N ASN A 87 -3.23 14.63 17.12
CA ASN A 87 -4.58 15.22 17.14
C ASN A 87 -5.63 14.36 16.41
N MET A 88 -5.22 13.53 15.45
CA MET A 88 -6.14 12.71 14.64
C MET A 88 -6.03 11.22 14.92
N VAL A 89 -4.84 10.74 15.31
CA VAL A 89 -4.60 9.30 15.49
C VAL A 89 -4.70 8.88 16.95
N LEU A 90 -3.99 9.53 17.88
CA LEU A 90 -4.01 9.18 19.31
C LEU A 90 -5.42 9.19 19.94
N PRO A 91 -6.32 10.16 19.67
CA PRO A 91 -7.64 10.19 20.28
C PRO A 91 -8.52 9.00 19.89
N TYR A 92 -8.25 8.38 18.74
CA TYR A 92 -9.01 7.26 18.18
C TYR A 92 -8.13 6.03 17.93
N VAL A 93 -7.09 5.85 18.76
CA VAL A 93 -6.01 4.88 18.50
C VAL A 93 -6.50 3.44 18.37
N GLY A 94 -7.54 3.05 19.10
CA GLY A 94 -8.16 1.72 18.97
C GLY A 94 -8.74 1.48 17.59
N THR A 95 -9.50 2.45 17.04
CA THR A 95 -10.07 2.36 15.69
C THR A 95 -8.97 2.32 14.64
N TRP A 96 -7.97 3.18 14.75
CA TRP A 96 -6.83 3.19 13.84
C TRP A 96 -6.02 1.89 13.89
N ALA A 97 -5.85 1.29 15.07
CA ALA A 97 -5.17 0.01 15.20
C ALA A 97 -5.90 -1.12 14.46
N HIS A 98 -7.24 -1.16 14.54
CA HIS A 98 -8.04 -2.10 13.77
C HIS A 98 -7.94 -1.84 12.27
N LEU A 99 -8.07 -0.59 11.84
CA LEU A 99 -7.96 -0.21 10.42
C LEU A 99 -6.60 -0.60 9.83
N VAL A 100 -5.52 -0.35 10.57
CA VAL A 100 -4.18 -0.77 10.16
C VAL A 100 -4.08 -2.29 10.12
N ALA A 101 -4.39 -2.99 11.22
CA ALA A 101 -4.21 -4.45 11.29
C ALA A 101 -5.01 -5.20 10.19
N TRP A 102 -6.29 -4.86 10.03
CA TRP A 102 -7.12 -5.46 8.99
C TRP A 102 -6.77 -4.95 7.60
N GLY A 103 -6.38 -3.68 7.45
CA GLY A 103 -5.90 -3.13 6.18
C GLY A 103 -4.70 -3.90 5.65
N GLU A 104 -3.73 -4.23 6.51
CA GLU A 104 -2.54 -5.02 6.14
C GLU A 104 -2.91 -6.43 5.66
N VAL A 105 -3.82 -7.11 6.37
CA VAL A 105 -4.30 -8.45 5.99
C VAL A 105 -5.05 -8.41 4.66
N LEU A 106 -5.97 -7.47 4.50
CA LEU A 106 -6.79 -7.34 3.29
C LEU A 106 -5.94 -6.98 2.08
N VAL A 107 -5.02 -6.02 2.20
CA VAL A 107 -4.09 -5.65 1.13
C VAL A 107 -3.18 -6.82 0.79
N GLY A 108 -2.59 -7.48 1.80
CA GLY A 108 -1.70 -8.62 1.59
C GLY A 108 -2.40 -9.78 0.87
N GLY A 109 -3.58 -10.15 1.36
CA GLY A 109 -4.40 -11.20 0.76
C GLY A 109 -4.86 -10.86 -0.66
N ALA A 110 -5.36 -9.64 -0.89
CA ALA A 110 -5.79 -9.17 -2.20
C ALA A 110 -4.64 -9.15 -3.21
N LEU A 111 -3.43 -8.72 -2.79
CA LEU A 111 -2.25 -8.79 -3.64
C LEU A 111 -1.87 -10.24 -3.95
N ILE A 112 -1.85 -11.16 -2.98
CA ILE A 112 -1.47 -12.56 -3.24
C ILE A 112 -2.37 -13.19 -4.31
N ILE A 113 -3.69 -13.06 -4.16
CA ILE A 113 -4.65 -13.64 -5.12
C ILE A 113 -4.74 -12.84 -6.42
N GLY A 114 -4.26 -11.60 -6.43
CA GLY A 114 -4.37 -10.69 -7.58
C GLY A 114 -5.79 -10.17 -7.76
N LEU A 115 -6.40 -9.69 -6.67
CA LEU A 115 -7.69 -9.02 -6.64
C LEU A 115 -7.47 -7.51 -6.55
N PHE A 116 -7.98 -6.79 -7.54
CA PHE A 116 -7.83 -5.35 -7.72
C PHE A 116 -6.38 -4.89 -7.51
N THR A 117 -5.42 -5.58 -8.13
CA THR A 117 -3.98 -5.48 -7.85
C THR A 117 -3.48 -4.03 -7.81
N GLY A 118 -3.87 -3.20 -8.77
CA GLY A 118 -3.49 -1.78 -8.79
C GLY A 118 -4.05 -0.98 -7.60
N ILE A 119 -5.31 -1.22 -7.22
CA ILE A 119 -5.95 -0.56 -6.07
C ILE A 119 -5.34 -1.07 -4.76
N SER A 120 -5.19 -2.39 -4.61
CA SER A 120 -4.59 -3.03 -3.45
C SER A 120 -3.15 -2.54 -3.24
N ALA A 121 -2.35 -2.44 -4.32
CA ALA A 121 -1.01 -1.88 -4.27
C ALA A 121 -1.01 -0.40 -3.87
N PHE A 122 -1.98 0.40 -4.34
CA PHE A 122 -2.10 1.80 -3.97
C PHE A 122 -2.46 1.99 -2.48
N VAL A 123 -3.39 1.20 -1.95
CA VAL A 123 -3.74 1.24 -0.53
C VAL A 123 -2.54 0.82 0.33
N GLY A 124 -1.84 -0.26 -0.06
CA GLY A 124 -0.58 -0.66 0.58
C GLY A 124 0.48 0.45 0.53
N LEU A 125 0.67 1.07 -0.64
CA LEU A 125 1.58 2.20 -0.82
C LEU A 125 1.26 3.36 0.13
N PHE A 126 -0.02 3.73 0.23
CA PHE A 126 -0.47 4.79 1.11
C PHE A 126 -0.20 4.46 2.59
N MET A 127 -0.52 3.24 3.04
CA MET A 127 -0.19 2.81 4.41
C MET A 127 1.33 2.83 4.66
N ASN A 128 2.12 2.34 3.71
CA ASN A 128 3.57 2.30 3.84
C ASN A 128 4.18 3.71 3.97
N MET A 129 3.68 4.65 3.17
CA MET A 129 4.06 6.06 3.23
C MET A 129 3.80 6.63 4.64
N ASN A 130 2.64 6.34 5.23
CA ASN A 130 2.31 6.80 6.59
C ASN A 130 3.26 6.20 7.64
N PHE A 131 3.69 4.94 7.49
CA PHE A 131 4.68 4.35 8.39
C PHE A 131 6.06 4.97 8.24
N MET A 132 6.47 5.27 7.00
CA MET A 132 7.73 5.96 6.73
C MET A 132 7.74 7.38 7.29
N LEU A 133 6.62 8.11 7.16
CA LEU A 133 6.45 9.44 7.76
C LEU A 133 6.47 9.39 9.30
N ALA A 134 6.07 8.27 9.90
CA ALA A 134 6.24 8.01 11.33
C ALA A 134 7.67 7.55 11.72
N GLY A 135 8.61 7.55 10.78
CA GLY A 135 10.01 7.21 11.02
C GLY A 135 10.33 5.70 11.02
N ALA A 136 9.49 4.88 10.39
CA ALA A 136 9.77 3.45 10.22
C ALA A 136 10.48 3.18 8.88
N LEU A 137 11.81 3.08 8.89
CA LEU A 137 12.62 3.02 7.67
C LEU A 137 13.15 1.62 7.28
N SER A 138 12.89 0.57 8.05
CA SER A 138 13.47 -0.77 7.83
C SER A 138 13.14 -1.38 6.44
N ILE A 139 12.12 -2.22 6.32
CA ILE A 139 11.72 -2.83 5.04
C ILE A 139 10.84 -1.89 4.19
N ASN A 140 10.33 -0.83 4.81
CA ASN A 140 9.32 0.05 4.23
C ASN A 140 9.75 0.73 2.91
N PRO A 141 10.96 1.31 2.76
CA PRO A 141 11.37 1.92 1.49
C PRO A 141 11.34 0.95 0.30
N ILE A 142 11.66 -0.33 0.54
CA ILE A 142 11.61 -1.38 -0.49
C ILE A 142 10.15 -1.66 -0.86
N LEU A 143 9.27 -1.86 0.12
CA LEU A 143 7.85 -2.10 -0.13
C LEU A 143 7.18 -0.90 -0.80
N PHE A 144 7.57 0.33 -0.44
CA PHE A 144 7.10 1.56 -1.06
C PHE A 144 7.46 1.60 -2.56
N ALA A 145 8.73 1.38 -2.89
CA ALA A 145 9.20 1.35 -4.28
C ALA A 145 8.50 0.26 -5.11
N LEU A 146 8.42 -0.96 -4.56
CA LEU A 146 7.75 -2.07 -5.25
C LEU A 146 6.24 -1.82 -5.42
N SER A 147 5.59 -1.20 -4.43
CA SER A 147 4.16 -0.86 -4.52
C SER A 147 3.90 0.20 -5.60
N ILE A 148 4.77 1.21 -5.77
CA ILE A 148 4.68 2.15 -6.90
C ILE A 148 4.75 1.40 -8.22
N LEU A 149 5.73 0.52 -8.38
CA LEU A 149 5.90 -0.25 -9.61
C LEU A 149 4.68 -1.15 -9.89
N LEU A 150 4.08 -1.76 -8.86
CA LEU A 150 2.83 -2.52 -8.99
C LEU A 150 1.63 -1.65 -9.39
N VAL A 151 1.52 -0.44 -8.85
CA VAL A 151 0.49 0.53 -9.26
C VAL A 151 0.64 0.89 -10.73
N LEU A 152 1.87 1.13 -11.21
CA LEU A 152 2.14 1.40 -12.63
C LEU A 152 1.85 0.17 -13.50
N ALA A 153 2.19 -1.01 -13.01
CA ALA A 153 1.99 -2.29 -13.68
C ALA A 153 0.56 -2.84 -13.60
N TRP A 154 -0.43 -2.07 -13.10
CA TRP A 154 -1.78 -2.56 -12.80
C TRP A 154 -2.45 -3.35 -13.93
N ARG A 155 -2.15 -3.01 -15.20
CA ARG A 155 -2.71 -3.68 -16.39
C ARG A 155 -2.24 -5.12 -16.56
N VAL A 156 -1.04 -5.44 -16.08
CA VAL A 156 -0.36 -6.73 -16.28
C VAL A 156 -0.16 -7.48 -14.96
N ALA A 157 0.02 -6.78 -13.84
CA ALA A 157 0.31 -7.38 -12.54
C ALA A 157 -0.83 -8.30 -12.03
N GLY A 158 -2.07 -8.04 -12.45
CA GLY A 158 -3.23 -8.88 -12.18
C GLY A 158 -3.42 -10.04 -13.17
N TYR A 159 -2.60 -10.16 -14.22
CA TYR A 159 -2.84 -11.10 -15.32
C TYR A 159 -2.77 -12.56 -14.88
N TRP A 160 -1.90 -12.92 -13.93
CA TRP A 160 -1.91 -14.22 -13.24
C TRP A 160 -2.56 -14.05 -11.87
N GLY A 161 -3.86 -13.82 -11.86
CA GLY A 161 -4.66 -13.56 -10.66
C GLY A 161 -6.15 -13.47 -10.98
N VAL A 162 -6.95 -13.16 -9.97
CA VAL A 162 -8.40 -13.00 -10.10
C VAL A 162 -8.76 -11.87 -11.08
N ASP A 163 -7.94 -10.82 -11.15
CA ASP A 163 -8.08 -9.68 -12.06
C ASP A 163 -8.18 -10.05 -13.54
N LYS A 164 -7.55 -11.16 -13.96
CA LYS A 164 -7.69 -11.68 -15.33
C LYS A 164 -9.14 -11.91 -15.73
N TYR A 165 -9.96 -12.35 -14.78
CA TYR A 165 -11.38 -12.68 -15.01
C TYR A 165 -12.32 -11.55 -14.59
N LEU A 166 -11.96 -10.78 -13.55
CA LEU A 166 -12.79 -9.70 -13.03
C LEU A 166 -12.72 -8.43 -13.88
N LEU A 167 -11.52 -7.98 -14.28
CA LEU A 167 -11.36 -6.71 -14.99
C LEU A 167 -12.10 -6.66 -16.34
N PRO A 168 -12.13 -7.74 -17.16
CA PRO A 168 -12.93 -7.74 -18.37
C PRO A 168 -14.44 -7.67 -18.12
N LYS A 169 -14.93 -8.22 -17.00
CA LYS A 169 -16.35 -8.27 -16.64
C LYS A 169 -16.86 -6.95 -16.07
N LEU A 170 -16.08 -6.32 -15.20
CA LEU A 170 -16.37 -5.00 -14.65
C LEU A 170 -16.17 -3.89 -15.70
N GLY A 171 -15.34 -4.17 -16.71
CA GLY A 171 -14.93 -3.19 -17.69
C GLY A 171 -13.97 -2.16 -17.10
N VAL A 172 -13.39 -1.35 -17.98
CA VAL A 172 -12.65 -0.15 -17.56
C VAL A 172 -13.50 1.08 -17.89
N PRO A 173 -13.53 2.13 -17.04
CA PRO A 173 -14.40 3.30 -17.24
C PRO A 173 -14.24 3.99 -18.60
N TRP A 174 -13.07 3.82 -19.22
CA TRP A 174 -12.69 4.40 -20.52
C TRP A 174 -12.98 3.48 -21.72
N ARG A 175 -13.62 2.32 -21.54
CA ARG A 175 -14.08 1.48 -22.65
C ARG A 175 -15.34 2.12 -23.24
N ARG A 176 -15.19 2.97 -24.27
CA ARG A 176 -16.33 3.36 -25.10
C ARG A 176 -16.95 2.08 -25.67
N LYS A 177 -18.21 1.81 -25.35
CA LYS A 177 -19.05 0.95 -26.17
C LYS A 177 -19.19 1.67 -27.51
N ASN A 178 -18.57 1.12 -28.56
CA ASN A 178 -19.00 1.42 -29.92
C ASN A 178 -20.28 0.63 -30.20
#